data_AF-A0A955CE49-F1
#
_entry.id   AF-A0A955CE49-F1
#
_cell.length_a   1.000
_cell.length_b   1.000
_cell.length_c   1.000
_cell.angle_alpha   90.00
_cell.angle_beta   90.00
_cell.angle_gamma   90.00
#
_symmetry.space_group_name_H-M   'P 1'
#
loop_
_entity.id
_entity.type
_entity.pdbx_description
1 polymer ?
#
loop_
_entity_poly.entity_id
_entity_poly.type
_entity_poly.pdbx_seq_one_letter_code
_entity_poly.pdbx_strand_id
1 'polypeptide(L)'
;MHCQRLRNRIGMSLLEVTLVVLIIAVLAAVLVPRIKSPTDMARENSCFHNKAHINSALERYFMTNEAYPAALSDLVDEGYMPSGVPVCPVTGAAYTTDATSHLISGHTSGSH
;
A
#
# COMPACT_ATOMS: atom_id res chain seq x y z
N MET A 1 35.79 -8.40 69.37
CA MET A 1 35.36 -7.79 68.09
C MET A 1 35.01 -8.89 67.12
N HIS A 2 33.72 -9.20 66.93
CA HIS A 2 33.27 -10.14 65.90
C HIS A 2 32.29 -9.40 64.98
N CYS A 3 32.82 -8.87 63.89
CA CYS A 3 32.04 -8.23 62.83
C CYS A 3 31.58 -9.33 61.87
N GLN A 4 30.35 -9.82 62.04
CA GLN A 4 29.74 -10.73 61.07
C GLN A 4 29.16 -9.93 59.91
N ARG A 5 29.77 -10.11 58.72
CA ARG A 5 29.26 -9.58 57.46
C ARG A 5 27.96 -10.31 57.09
N LEU A 6 26.86 -9.56 56.96
CA LEU A 6 25.61 -10.05 56.40
C LEU A 6 25.82 -10.41 54.93
N ARG A 7 25.87 -11.71 54.63
CA ARG A 7 25.94 -12.22 53.26
C ARG A 7 24.56 -12.08 52.63
N ASN A 8 24.39 -11.01 51.84
CA ASN A 8 23.18 -10.75 51.07
C ASN A 8 23.05 -11.81 49.96
N ARG A 9 22.38 -12.93 50.24
CA ARG A 9 22.01 -13.90 49.21
C ARG A 9 20.78 -13.35 48.51
N ILE A 10 21.01 -12.72 47.36
CA ILE A 10 19.93 -12.29 46.47
C ILE A 10 19.53 -13.53 45.66
N GLY A 11 18.51 -14.26 46.12
CA GLY A 11 17.87 -15.31 45.34
C GLY A 11 16.78 -14.68 44.48
N MET A 12 16.89 -14.82 43.16
CA MET A 12 15.85 -14.36 42.24
C MET A 12 14.59 -15.22 42.44
N SER A 13 13.42 -14.59 42.57
CA SER A 13 12.17 -15.31 42.80
C SER A 13 11.73 -16.04 41.52
N LEU A 14 11.15 -17.24 41.65
CA LEU A 14 10.53 -17.92 40.51
C LEU A 14 9.45 -17.04 39.86
N LEU A 15 8.71 -16.27 40.67
CA LEU A 15 7.70 -15.33 40.20
C LEU A 15 8.30 -14.16 39.41
N GLU A 16 9.51 -13.74 39.76
CA GLU A 16 10.21 -12.64 39.10
C GLU A 16 10.59 -13.06 37.67
N VAL A 17 11.12 -14.27 37.52
CA VAL A 17 11.45 -14.81 36.20
C VAL A 17 10.19 -15.08 35.39
N THR A 18 9.14 -15.67 35.97
CA THR A 18 7.91 -16.02 35.22
C THR A 18 7.14 -14.79 34.73
N LEU A 19 7.08 -13.71 35.52
CA LEU A 19 6.45 -12.47 35.09
C LEU A 19 7.22 -11.82 33.93
N VAL A 20 8.55 -11.90 33.94
CA VAL A 20 9.40 -11.34 32.87
C VAL A 20 9.17 -12.07 31.55
N VAL A 21 9.23 -13.41 31.52
CA VAL A 21 8.95 -14.14 30.27
C VAL A 21 7.51 -13.97 29.80
N LEU A 22 6.54 -13.80 30.71
CA LEU A 22 5.15 -13.49 30.37
C LEU A 22 5.04 -12.14 29.63
N ILE A 23 5.69 -11.08 30.14
CA ILE A 23 5.69 -9.77 29.49
C ILE A 23 6.40 -9.84 28.13
N ILE A 24 7.55 -10.53 28.04
CA ILE A 24 8.28 -10.70 26.78
C ILE A 24 7.43 -11.42 25.73
N ALA A 25 6.66 -12.45 26.13
CA ALA A 25 5.79 -13.18 25.21
C ALA A 25 4.67 -12.31 24.63
N VAL A 26 4.03 -11.46 25.46
CA VAL A 26 3.00 -10.52 25.00
C VAL A 26 3.59 -9.47 24.07
N LEU A 27 4.74 -8.90 24.43
CA LEU A 27 5.44 -7.93 23.58
C LEU A 27 5.80 -8.56 22.23
N ALA A 28 6.41 -9.74 22.23
CA ALA A 28 6.76 -10.45 20.99
C ALA A 28 5.54 -10.67 20.08
N ALA A 29 4.38 -11.02 20.63
CA ALA A 29 3.16 -11.21 19.85
C ALA A 29 2.64 -9.91 19.20
N VAL A 30 2.75 -8.77 19.90
CA VAL A 30 2.29 -7.45 19.41
C VAL A 30 3.26 -6.83 18.41
N LEU A 31 4.53 -7.25 18.38
CA LEU A 31 5.53 -6.76 17.42
C LEU A 31 5.48 -7.43 16.03
N VAL A 32 4.77 -8.55 15.88
CA VAL A 32 4.67 -9.27 14.61
C VAL A 32 3.80 -8.59 13.52
N PRO A 33 2.84 -7.67 13.77
CA PRO A 33 1.81 -7.43 12.79
C PRO A 33 2.33 -6.67 11.56
N ARG A 34 2.18 -7.41 10.45
CA ARG A 34 2.01 -7.01 9.04
C ARG A 34 3.28 -6.93 8.21
N ILE A 35 3.70 -8.09 7.72
CA ILE A 35 4.50 -8.26 6.50
C ILE A 35 3.63 -8.06 5.25
N LYS A 36 3.21 -6.82 4.95
CA LYS A 36 2.93 -6.45 3.56
C LYS A 36 4.05 -5.51 3.14
N SER A 37 4.71 -5.80 2.02
CA SER A 37 5.79 -4.93 1.57
C SER A 37 5.23 -3.53 1.34
N PRO A 38 5.80 -2.47 1.95
CA PRO A 38 5.34 -1.10 1.73
C PRO A 38 5.42 -0.72 0.25
N THR A 39 6.31 -1.37 -0.51
CA THR A 39 6.44 -1.20 -1.96
C THR A 39 5.23 -1.70 -2.72
N ASP A 40 4.64 -2.83 -2.30
CA ASP A 40 3.53 -3.44 -3.04
C ASP A 40 2.25 -2.65 -2.81
N MET A 41 2.03 -2.20 -1.57
CA MET A 41 0.96 -1.25 -1.25
C MET A 41 1.12 0.08 -1.99
N ALA A 42 2.35 0.61 -2.08
CA ALA A 42 2.60 1.84 -2.83
C ALA A 42 2.29 1.66 -4.32
N ARG A 43 2.69 0.54 -4.94
CA ARG A 43 2.38 0.23 -6.34
C ARG A 43 0.87 0.11 -6.57
N GLU A 44 0.15 -0.59 -5.70
CA GLU A 44 -1.30 -0.72 -5.80
C GLU A 44 -2.01 0.64 -5.71
N ASN A 45 -1.63 1.45 -4.72
CA ASN A 45 -2.15 2.80 -4.55
C ASN A 45 -1.83 3.69 -5.75
N SER A 46 -0.60 3.68 -6.24
CA SER A 46 -0.21 4.42 -7.45
C SER A 46 -1.02 3.97 -8.67
N CYS A 47 -1.29 2.67 -8.82
CA CYS A 47 -2.16 2.19 -9.89
C CYS A 47 -3.58 2.74 -9.75
N PHE A 48 -4.14 2.77 -8.55
CA PHE A 48 -5.47 3.33 -8.29
C PHE A 48 -5.53 4.82 -8.63
N HIS A 49 -4.54 5.60 -8.20
CA HIS A 49 -4.45 7.02 -8.50
C HIS A 49 -4.29 7.30 -10.00
N ASN A 50 -3.46 6.53 -10.70
CA ASN A 50 -3.30 6.65 -12.16
C ASN A 50 -4.62 6.41 -12.89
N LYS A 51 -5.42 5.40 -12.50
CA LYS A 51 -6.76 5.19 -13.08
C LYS A 51 -7.65 6.40 -12.91
N ALA A 52 -7.74 6.94 -11.69
CA ALA A 52 -8.57 8.10 -11.40
C ALA A 52 -8.11 9.34 -12.19
N HIS A 53 -6.79 9.52 -12.34
CA HIS A 53 -6.21 10.60 -13.13
C HIS A 53 -6.51 10.48 -14.63
N ILE A 54 -6.48 9.27 -15.18
CA ILE A 54 -6.86 9.06 -16.59
C ILE A 54 -8.37 9.26 -16.77
N ASN A 55 -9.19 8.74 -15.85
CA ASN A 55 -10.65 8.94 -15.90
C ASN A 55 -11.04 10.43 -15.84
N SER A 56 -10.36 11.24 -15.02
CA SER A 56 -10.63 12.68 -14.98
C SER A 56 -10.21 13.37 -16.28
N ALA A 57 -9.16 12.90 -16.95
CA ALA A 57 -8.77 13.40 -18.26
C ALA A 57 -9.78 12.99 -19.36
N LEU A 58 -10.30 11.76 -19.32
CA LEU A 58 -11.39 11.30 -20.20
C LEU A 58 -12.65 12.16 -20.04
N GLU A 59 -13.02 12.50 -18.81
CA GLU A 59 -14.18 13.35 -18.56
C GLU A 59 -13.97 14.77 -19.13
N ARG A 60 -12.78 15.34 -18.97
CA ARG A 60 -12.45 16.65 -19.55
C ARG A 60 -12.48 16.64 -21.08
N TYR A 61 -12.04 15.54 -21.68
CA TYR A 61 -12.16 15.32 -23.12
C TYR A 61 -13.62 15.28 -23.54
N PHE A 62 -14.44 14.48 -22.86
CA PHE A 62 -15.87 14.35 -23.13
C PHE A 62 -16.61 15.69 -23.03
N MET A 63 -16.28 16.52 -22.03
CA MET A 63 -16.85 17.87 -21.87
C MET A 63 -16.57 18.82 -23.04
N THR A 64 -15.51 18.58 -23.81
CA THR A 64 -15.12 19.47 -24.93
C THR A 64 -15.56 18.90 -26.28
N ASN A 65 -15.40 17.58 -26.45
CA ASN A 65 -15.60 16.90 -27.72
C ASN A 65 -16.95 16.16 -27.81
N GLU A 66 -17.74 16.14 -26.72
CA GLU A 66 -19.02 15.44 -26.58
C GLU A 66 -18.95 13.92 -26.91
N ALA A 67 -17.74 13.38 -26.96
CA ALA A 67 -17.44 11.99 -27.28
C ALA A 67 -16.24 11.53 -26.46
N TYR A 68 -16.16 10.23 -26.19
CA TYR A 68 -14.94 9.64 -25.61
C TYR A 68 -13.89 9.41 -26.71
N PRO A 69 -12.59 9.52 -26.38
CA PRO A 69 -11.52 9.33 -27.35
C PRO A 69 -11.44 7.88 -27.82
N ALA A 70 -11.06 7.68 -29.08
CA ALA A 70 -10.97 6.35 -29.69
C ALA A 70 -9.74 5.59 -29.16
N ALA A 71 -8.67 6.31 -28.83
CA ALA A 71 -7.48 5.77 -28.22
C ALA A 71 -7.01 6.64 -27.05
N LEU A 72 -6.34 6.03 -26.06
CA LEU A 72 -5.75 6.79 -24.95
C LEU A 72 -4.65 7.77 -25.41
N SER A 73 -4.07 7.56 -26.60
CA SER A 73 -3.11 8.49 -27.22
C SER A 73 -3.72 9.85 -27.52
N ASP A 74 -5.02 9.89 -27.86
CA ASP A 74 -5.70 11.13 -28.25
C ASP A 74 -5.73 12.12 -27.09
N LEU A 75 -5.76 11.65 -25.83
CA LEU A 75 -5.66 12.51 -24.65
C LEU A 75 -4.29 13.19 -24.53
N VAL A 76 -3.24 12.54 -25.03
CA VAL A 76 -1.88 13.09 -25.01
C VAL A 76 -1.72 14.11 -26.13
N ASP A 77 -2.17 13.75 -27.33
CA ASP A 77 -2.07 14.59 -28.52
C ASP A 77 -2.88 15.88 -28.39
N GLU A 78 -4.07 15.81 -27.80
CA GLU A 78 -4.92 16.98 -27.52
C GLU A 78 -4.55 17.70 -26.20
N GLY A 79 -3.51 17.24 -25.48
CA GLY A 79 -2.96 17.94 -24.32
C GLY A 79 -3.76 17.79 -23.01
N TYR A 80 -4.74 16.89 -22.96
CA TYR A 80 -5.44 16.55 -21.70
C TYR A 80 -4.54 15.79 -20.71
N MET A 81 -3.52 15.08 -21.22
CA MET A 81 -2.46 14.41 -20.46
C MET A 81 -1.06 14.68 -21.06
N PRO A 82 -0.47 15.86 -20.78
CA PRO A 82 0.82 16.25 -21.37
C PRO A 82 2.00 15.39 -20.89
N SER A 83 1.88 14.73 -19.74
CA SER A 83 2.89 13.83 -19.19
C SER A 83 2.88 12.43 -19.84
N GLY A 84 1.97 12.18 -20.78
CA GLY A 84 1.74 10.86 -21.36
C GLY A 84 0.92 9.93 -20.46
N VAL A 85 0.53 8.79 -21.01
CA VAL A 85 -0.25 7.77 -20.29
C VAL A 85 0.69 6.87 -19.49
N PRO A 86 0.59 6.86 -18.14
CA PRO A 86 1.46 6.01 -17.33
C PRO A 86 1.10 4.54 -17.47
N VAL A 87 2.05 3.65 -17.21
CA VAL A 87 1.80 2.20 -17.12
C VAL A 87 1.43 1.81 -15.69
N CYS A 88 0.76 0.66 -15.52
CA CYS A 88 0.45 0.12 -14.21
C CYS A 88 1.75 -0.30 -13.50
N PRO A 89 2.08 0.23 -12.31
CA PRO A 89 3.31 -0.12 -11.59
C PRO A 89 3.28 -1.52 -10.94
N VAL A 90 2.14 -2.22 -10.97
CA VAL A 90 1.99 -3.61 -10.48
C VAL A 90 2.23 -4.61 -11.59
N THR A 91 1.63 -4.42 -12.77
CA THR A 91 1.74 -5.37 -13.91
C THR A 91 2.69 -4.92 -15.01
N GLY A 92 3.05 -3.63 -15.06
CA GLY A 92 3.78 -3.03 -16.18
C GLY A 92 2.93 -2.84 -17.44
N ALA A 93 1.64 -3.21 -17.42
CA ALA A 93 0.75 -3.13 -18.57
C ALA A 93 0.20 -1.72 -18.78
N ALA A 94 -0.14 -1.40 -20.04
CA ALA A 94 -0.90 -0.20 -20.38
C ALA A 94 -2.35 -0.30 -19.85
N TYR A 95 -2.94 0.85 -19.54
CA TYR A 95 -4.35 0.94 -19.18
C TYR A 95 -5.24 0.78 -20.40
N THR A 96 -6.36 0.07 -20.24
CA THR A 96 -7.35 -0.13 -21.30
C THR A 96 -8.68 0.48 -20.91
N THR A 97 -9.36 1.10 -21.87
CA THR A 97 -10.75 1.51 -21.70
C THR A 97 -11.67 0.29 -21.78
N ASP A 98 -12.64 0.22 -20.87
CA ASP A 98 -13.74 -0.72 -21.00
C ASP A 98 -14.74 -0.21 -22.04
N ALA A 99 -15.13 -1.09 -22.97
CA ALA A 99 -15.99 -0.72 -24.10
C ALA A 99 -17.43 -0.36 -23.70
N THR A 100 -17.85 -0.68 -22.48
CA THR A 100 -19.24 -0.50 -22.00
C THR A 100 -19.35 0.69 -21.04
N SER A 101 -18.37 0.86 -20.16
CA SER A 101 -18.36 1.91 -19.15
C SER A 101 -17.53 3.14 -19.55
N HIS A 102 -16.71 3.03 -20.61
CA HIS A 102 -15.72 4.04 -20.99
C HIS A 102 -14.74 4.42 -19.87
N LEU A 103 -14.70 3.64 -18.79
CA LEU A 103 -13.79 3.81 -17.67
C LEU A 103 -12.52 3.01 -17.89
N ILE A 104 -11.45 3.47 -17.26
CA ILE A 104 -10.19 2.74 -17.24
C ILE A 104 -10.26 1.52 -16.33
N SER A 105 -10.14 0.36 -16.94
CA SER A 105 -9.85 -0.90 -16.26
C SER A 105 -8.35 -0.96 -16.00
N GLY A 106 -7.95 -0.98 -14.73
CA GLY A 106 -6.57 -1.28 -14.35
C GLY A 106 -6.37 -2.77 -14.14
N HIS A 107 -5.19 -3.14 -13.67
CA HIS A 107 -4.92 -4.52 -13.31
C HIS A 107 -5.99 -5.07 -12.35
N THR A 108 -6.61 -6.17 -12.72
CA THR A 108 -7.54 -6.92 -11.87
C THR A 108 -6.72 -7.84 -10.97
N SER A 109 -5.93 -7.26 -10.06
CA SER A 109 -5.46 -8.02 -8.90
C SER A 109 -6.72 -8.44 -8.14
N GLY A 110 -7.03 -9.74 -8.18
CA GLY A 110 -8.37 -10.26 -7.92
C GLY A 110 -9.06 -9.72 -6.67
N SER A 111 -10.39 -9.64 -6.78
CA SER A 111 -11.35 -9.75 -5.69
C SER A 111 -11.05 -8.97 -4.41
N HIS A 112 -11.70 -7.83 -4.27
CA HIS A 112 -12.49 -7.60 -3.06
C HIS A 112 -13.90 -7.18 -3.47
#